data_AF-A0A965R623-F1
#
_entry.id   AF-A0A965R623-F1
#
_cell.length_a   1.000
_cell.length_b   1.000
_cell.length_c   1.000
_cell.angle_alpha   90.00
_cell.angle_beta   90.00
_cell.angle_gamma   90.00
#
_symmetry.space_group_name_H-M   'P 1'
#
loop_
_entity.id
_entity.type
_entity.pdbx_description
1 polymer ?
#
loop_
_entity_poly.entity_id
_entity_poly.type
_entity_poly.pdbx_seq_one_letter_code
_entity_poly.pdbx_strand_id
1 'polypeptide(L)'
;MLSRLLVISRPVLWINTIGTTVIAMWLAGALWSWTVLPILIWVTFPFNILIYGINDIFDQETDNINARKGGYEGAKISPSEVKPIWIAVLVTNVPFLVFFFVTLPLAASLWMLAYSLFFALYSMPPVRFKARKYLDALSNTDYAFPLAFVPLAMGVQPVWWAVIGLMCWSV
;
A
#
# COMPACT_ATOMS: atom_id res chain seq x y z
N MET A 1 18.06 -7.38 -11.09
CA MET A 1 17.53 -6.53 -9.99
C MET A 1 16.07 -6.16 -10.21
N LEU A 2 15.66 -5.60 -11.34
CA LEU A 2 14.25 -5.17 -11.55
C LEU A 2 13.22 -6.33 -11.44
N SER A 3 13.46 -7.45 -12.12
CA SER A 3 12.61 -8.66 -12.01
C SER A 3 12.48 -9.14 -10.56
N ARG A 4 13.55 -9.00 -9.76
CA ARG A 4 13.56 -9.36 -8.35
C ARG A 4 12.67 -8.44 -7.52
N LEU A 5 12.75 -7.12 -7.74
CA LEU A 5 11.87 -6.15 -7.08
C LEU A 5 10.40 -6.38 -7.43
N LEU A 6 10.09 -6.75 -8.68
CA LEU A 6 8.72 -7.11 -9.08
C LEU A 6 8.21 -8.30 -8.26
N VAL A 7 9.01 -9.36 -8.08
CA VAL A 7 8.62 -10.50 -7.23
C VAL A 7 8.43 -10.09 -5.77
N ILE A 8 9.33 -9.25 -5.22
CA ILE A 8 9.22 -8.76 -3.83
C ILE A 8 7.92 -7.94 -3.62
N SER A 9 7.46 -7.21 -4.65
CA SER A 9 6.19 -6.48 -4.58
C SER A 9 4.94 -7.38 -4.64
N ARG A 10 5.09 -8.71 -4.72
CA ARG A 10 4.00 -9.71 -4.73
C ARG A 10 2.86 -9.37 -5.71
N PRO A 11 3.08 -9.48 -7.04
CA PRO A 11 2.12 -9.06 -8.06
C PRO A 11 0.72 -9.67 -7.95
N VAL A 12 0.63 -10.91 -7.44
CA VAL A 12 -0.65 -11.58 -7.17
C VAL A 12 -1.50 -10.81 -6.16
N LEU A 13 -0.87 -10.14 -5.18
CA LEU A 13 -1.54 -9.39 -4.12
C LEU A 13 -1.87 -7.94 -4.51
N TRP A 14 -1.42 -7.47 -5.68
CA TRP A 14 -1.79 -6.14 -6.18
C TRP A 14 -3.31 -5.98 -6.32
N ILE A 15 -4.03 -7.08 -6.51
CA ILE A 15 -5.50 -7.09 -6.57
C ILE A 15 -6.15 -6.47 -5.32
N ASN A 16 -5.51 -6.55 -4.14
CA ASN A 16 -6.08 -5.99 -2.91
C ASN A 16 -6.11 -4.45 -2.94
N THR A 17 -5.09 -3.84 -3.54
CA THR A 17 -4.94 -2.38 -3.62
C THR A 17 -5.60 -1.82 -4.89
N ILE A 18 -5.53 -2.55 -6.00
CA ILE A 18 -6.27 -2.24 -7.23
C ILE A 18 -7.78 -2.38 -7.00
N GLY A 19 -8.22 -3.50 -6.43
CA GLY A 19 -9.63 -3.81 -6.23
C GLY A 19 -10.36 -2.79 -5.38
N THR A 20 -9.77 -2.40 -4.24
CA THR A 20 -10.32 -1.36 -3.36
C THR A 20 -10.34 0.02 -4.04
N THR A 21 -9.33 0.35 -4.84
CA THR A 21 -9.29 1.58 -5.67
C THR A 21 -10.40 1.60 -6.72
N VAL A 22 -10.63 0.48 -7.43
CA VAL A 22 -11.69 0.34 -8.43
C VAL A 22 -13.07 0.41 -7.78
N ILE A 23 -13.28 -0.30 -6.66
CA ILE A 23 -14.54 -0.24 -5.89
C ILE A 23 -14.82 1.19 -5.44
N ALA A 24 -13.80 1.92 -4.97
CA ALA A 24 -13.97 3.31 -4.57
C ALA A 24 -14.39 4.23 -5.73
N MET A 25 -13.84 4.03 -6.93
CA MET A 25 -14.27 4.74 -8.14
C MET A 25 -15.73 4.41 -8.50
N TRP A 26 -16.15 3.15 -8.37
CA TRP A 26 -17.54 2.74 -8.60
C TRP A 26 -18.49 3.37 -7.57
N LEU A 27 -18.11 3.40 -6.29
CA LEU A 27 -18.87 4.08 -5.23
C LEU A 27 -18.93 5.60 -5.43
N ALA A 28 -17.93 6.19 -6.11
CA ALA A 28 -17.95 7.59 -6.52
C ALA A 28 -18.87 7.85 -7.75
N GLY A 29 -19.55 6.81 -8.28
CA GLY A 29 -20.54 6.93 -9.34
C GLY A 29 -19.99 6.77 -10.76
N ALA A 30 -18.75 6.31 -10.94
CA ALA A 30 -18.15 6.09 -12.25
C ALA A 30 -17.75 4.64 -12.45
N LEU A 31 -18.15 4.01 -13.56
CA LEU A 31 -17.62 2.69 -13.94
C LEU A 31 -16.15 2.77 -14.37
N TRP A 32 -15.76 3.90 -14.97
CA TRP A 32 -14.39 4.21 -15.34
C TRP A 32 -14.15 5.72 -15.36
N SER A 33 -13.00 6.16 -14.87
CA SER A 33 -12.51 7.52 -15.02
C SER A 33 -10.99 7.52 -15.27
N TRP A 34 -10.57 8.21 -16.32
CA TRP A 34 -9.14 8.39 -16.63
C TRP A 34 -8.39 9.18 -15.55
N THR A 35 -9.10 9.99 -14.75
CA THR A 35 -8.48 10.73 -13.63
C THR A 35 -7.92 9.81 -12.54
N VAL A 36 -8.42 8.57 -12.45
CA VAL A 36 -7.98 7.57 -11.46
C VAL A 36 -6.79 6.75 -11.99
N LEU A 37 -6.46 6.82 -13.28
CA LEU A 37 -5.37 6.03 -13.87
C LEU A 37 -4.00 6.22 -13.16
N PRO A 38 -3.56 7.45 -12.82
CA PRO A 38 -2.32 7.65 -12.06
C PRO A 38 -2.36 6.96 -10.68
N ILE A 39 -3.52 6.96 -10.04
CA ILE A 39 -3.74 6.27 -8.75
C ILE A 39 -3.63 4.76 -8.94
N LEU A 40 -4.29 4.20 -9.97
CA LEU A 40 -4.21 2.77 -10.30
C LEU A 40 -2.78 2.31 -10.57
N ILE A 41 -2.00 3.10 -11.30
CA ILE A 41 -0.58 2.81 -11.54
C ILE A 41 0.19 2.86 -10.21
N TRP A 42 -0.02 3.88 -9.39
CA TRP A 42 0.65 4.01 -8.10
C TRP A 42 0.36 2.83 -7.17
N VAL A 43 -0.90 2.41 -7.05
CA VAL A 43 -1.29 1.29 -6.18
C VAL A 43 -0.82 -0.07 -6.70
N THR A 44 -0.20 -0.17 -7.88
CA THR A 44 0.41 -1.42 -8.37
C THR A 44 1.82 -1.61 -7.80
N PHE A 45 2.85 -1.72 -8.64
CA PHE A 45 4.23 -1.90 -8.24
C PHE A 45 4.71 -0.88 -7.19
N PRO A 46 4.53 0.46 -7.35
CA PRO A 46 5.07 1.44 -6.42
C PRO A 46 4.58 1.24 -4.98
N PHE A 47 3.27 1.11 -4.80
CA PHE A 47 2.72 0.96 -3.47
C PHE A 47 2.96 -0.43 -2.89
N ASN A 48 2.89 -1.49 -3.69
CA ASN A 48 3.12 -2.84 -3.18
C ASN A 48 4.60 -3.10 -2.86
N ILE A 49 5.57 -2.45 -3.54
CA ILE A 49 6.97 -2.51 -3.10
C ILE A 49 7.18 -1.75 -1.78
N LEU A 50 6.39 -0.71 -1.49
CA LEU A 50 6.37 -0.05 -0.17
C LEU A 50 5.84 -1.02 0.89
N ILE A 51 4.70 -1.66 0.68
CA ILE A 51 4.11 -2.60 1.65
C ILE A 51 5.07 -3.76 1.91
N TYR A 52 5.35 -4.55 0.88
CA TYR A 52 6.03 -5.83 1.03
C TYR A 52 7.55 -5.69 1.09
N GLY A 53 8.13 -4.74 0.37
CA GLY A 53 9.57 -4.50 0.43
C GLY A 53 10.02 -4.01 1.81
N ILE A 54 9.29 -3.07 2.43
CA ILE A 54 9.57 -2.64 3.80
C ILE A 54 9.33 -3.81 4.77
N ASN A 55 8.23 -4.56 4.60
CA ASN A 55 7.94 -5.72 5.44
C ASN A 55 9.09 -6.74 5.46
N ASP A 56 9.58 -7.12 4.28
CA ASP A 56 10.63 -8.12 4.13
C ASP A 56 11.99 -7.59 4.62
N ILE A 57 12.28 -6.27 4.56
CA ILE A 57 13.49 -5.68 5.15
C ILE A 57 13.54 -5.89 6.67
N PHE A 58 12.42 -5.71 7.37
CA PHE A 58 12.37 -5.81 8.84
C PHE A 58 12.06 -7.21 9.37
N ASP A 59 11.73 -8.16 8.49
CA ASP A 59 11.49 -9.56 8.84
C ASP A 59 12.65 -10.51 8.48
N GLN A 60 13.79 -9.99 8.00
CA GLN A 60 14.95 -10.80 7.58
C GLN A 60 15.40 -11.84 8.61
N GLU A 61 15.50 -11.46 9.88
CA GLU A 61 15.94 -12.37 10.95
C GLU A 61 14.94 -13.52 11.18
N THR A 62 13.65 -13.23 11.18
CA THR A 62 12.58 -14.23 11.35
C THR A 62 12.47 -15.15 10.12
N ASP A 63 12.67 -14.59 8.93
CA ASP A 63 12.57 -15.30 7.65
C ASP A 63 13.78 -16.21 7.37
N ASN A 64 14.95 -15.86 7.89
CA ASN A 64 16.14 -16.70 7.79
C ASN A 64 16.00 -18.03 8.55
N ILE A 65 15.21 -18.06 9.62
CA ILE A 65 14.98 -19.26 10.45
C ILE A 65 13.91 -20.18 9.84
N ASN A 66 12.98 -19.65 9.03
CA ASN A 66 11.90 -20.43 8.45
C ASN A 66 12.32 -21.19 7.17
N ALA A 67 12.37 -22.52 7.26
CA ALA A 67 12.75 -23.41 6.15
C ALA A 67 11.72 -23.47 4.99
N ARG A 68 10.51 -22.91 5.16
CA ARG A 68 9.40 -22.98 4.17
C ARG A 68 9.27 -21.78 3.22
N LYS A 69 10.07 -20.71 3.38
CA LYS A 69 10.01 -19.52 2.50
C LYS A 69 11.02 -19.60 1.36
N GLY A 70 10.58 -19.28 0.13
CA GLY A 70 11.38 -19.37 -1.09
C GLY A 70 10.62 -19.33 -2.43
N GLY A 71 9.28 -19.19 -2.39
CA GLY A 71 8.43 -19.11 -3.58
C GLY A 71 7.94 -17.69 -3.90
N TYR A 72 6.99 -17.60 -4.85
CA TYR A 72 6.38 -16.35 -5.33
C TYR A 72 5.61 -15.55 -4.27
N GLU A 73 5.29 -16.15 -3.12
CA GLU A 73 4.51 -15.54 -2.04
C GLU A 73 5.38 -14.85 -0.95
N GLY A 74 6.71 -15.07 -0.98
CA GLY A 74 7.63 -14.51 0.02
C GLY A 74 9.08 -14.88 -0.28
N ALA A 75 9.81 -13.94 -0.88
CA ALA A 75 11.21 -14.10 -1.22
C ALA A 75 12.09 -13.89 0.01
N LYS A 76 13.00 -14.83 0.32
CA LYS A 76 14.08 -14.56 1.28
C LYS A 76 14.97 -13.46 0.72
N ILE A 77 15.06 -12.34 1.43
CA ILE A 77 15.84 -11.17 1.01
C ILE A 77 17.25 -11.29 1.58
N SER A 78 18.25 -11.11 0.72
CA SER A 78 19.65 -11.02 1.11
C SER A 78 19.99 -9.62 1.63
N PRO A 79 20.98 -9.45 2.53
CA PRO A 79 21.36 -8.13 3.03
C PRO A 79 21.73 -7.11 1.94
N SER A 80 22.23 -7.59 0.79
CA SER A 80 22.58 -6.74 -0.37
C SER A 80 21.36 -6.18 -1.11
N GLU A 81 20.16 -6.74 -0.90
CA GLU A 81 18.91 -6.30 -1.53
C GLU A 81 18.21 -5.17 -0.74
N VAL A 82 18.60 -4.90 0.52
CA VAL A 82 17.99 -3.85 1.37
C VAL A 82 18.07 -2.47 0.73
N LYS A 83 19.28 -2.06 0.29
CA LYS A 83 19.51 -0.75 -0.31
C LYS A 83 18.73 -0.59 -1.64
N PRO A 84 18.77 -1.56 -2.59
CA PRO A 84 17.92 -1.53 -3.77
C PRO A 84 16.41 -1.39 -3.47
N ILE A 85 15.89 -2.07 -2.45
CA ILE A 85 14.47 -1.99 -2.08
C ILE A 85 14.12 -0.60 -1.57
N TRP A 86 14.91 -0.02 -0.65
CA TRP A 86 14.67 1.35 -0.18
C TRP A 86 14.71 2.38 -1.30
N ILE A 87 15.69 2.25 -2.22
CA ILE A 87 15.76 3.11 -3.41
C ILE A 87 14.49 2.94 -4.25
N ALA A 88 14.06 1.70 -4.51
CA ALA A 88 12.85 1.43 -5.28
C ALA A 88 11.61 2.04 -4.61
N VAL A 89 11.44 1.86 -3.30
CA VAL A 89 10.33 2.46 -2.54
C VAL A 89 10.33 3.98 -2.68
N LEU A 90 11.47 4.64 -2.42
CA LEU A 90 11.55 6.10 -2.47
C LEU A 90 11.36 6.65 -3.89
N VAL A 91 12.07 6.10 -4.87
CA VAL A 91 12.03 6.57 -6.27
C VAL A 91 10.67 6.33 -6.92
N THR A 92 9.94 5.28 -6.51
CA THR A 92 8.62 4.98 -7.09
C THR A 92 7.47 5.61 -6.32
N ASN A 93 7.58 5.92 -5.03
CA ASN A 93 6.47 6.52 -4.27
C ASN A 93 6.58 8.04 -4.15
N VAL A 94 7.76 8.60 -3.88
CA VAL A 94 7.90 10.04 -3.64
C VAL A 94 7.44 10.88 -4.82
N PRO A 95 7.81 10.57 -6.09
CA PRO A 95 7.33 11.34 -7.23
C PRO A 95 5.80 11.30 -7.38
N PHE A 96 5.17 10.15 -7.13
CA PHE A 96 3.70 10.03 -7.17
C PHE A 96 3.04 10.83 -6.05
N LEU A 97 3.54 10.76 -4.82
CA LEU A 97 2.99 11.53 -3.70
C LEU A 97 3.13 13.04 -3.93
N VAL A 98 4.26 13.49 -4.49
CA VAL A 98 4.45 14.90 -4.90
C VAL A 98 3.47 15.27 -6.02
N PHE A 99 3.34 14.43 -7.04
CA PHE A 99 2.39 14.64 -8.13
C PHE A 99 0.96 14.76 -7.61
N PHE A 100 0.51 13.86 -6.73
CA PHE A 100 -0.82 13.90 -6.12
C PHE A 100 -1.01 15.15 -5.26
N PHE A 101 -0.02 15.52 -4.46
CA PHE A 101 -0.08 16.73 -3.63
C PHE A 101 -0.28 18.00 -4.46
N VAL A 102 0.33 18.08 -5.65
CA VAL A 102 0.22 19.24 -6.55
C VAL A 102 -1.06 19.22 -7.40
N THR A 103 -1.58 18.03 -7.75
CA THR A 103 -2.66 17.89 -8.75
C THR A 103 -4.02 17.52 -8.19
N LEU A 104 -4.09 16.93 -6.99
CA LEU A 104 -5.33 16.46 -6.36
C LEU A 104 -5.73 17.36 -5.17
N PRO A 105 -6.99 17.34 -4.75
CA PRO A 105 -7.42 18.02 -3.54
C PRO A 105 -6.59 17.60 -2.32
N LEU A 106 -6.23 18.56 -1.47
CA LEU A 106 -5.37 18.34 -0.30
C LEU A 106 -5.86 17.18 0.58
N ALA A 107 -7.17 17.06 0.78
CA ALA A 107 -7.74 15.97 1.57
C ALA A 107 -7.42 14.58 0.99
N ALA A 108 -7.51 14.40 -0.33
CA ALA A 108 -7.16 13.14 -0.99
C ALA A 108 -5.67 12.81 -0.78
N SER A 109 -4.81 13.80 -1.01
CA SER A 109 -3.36 13.68 -0.88
C SER A 109 -2.92 13.36 0.56
N LEU A 110 -3.58 13.94 1.57
CA LEU A 110 -3.34 13.62 2.97
C LEU A 110 -3.75 12.18 3.32
N TRP A 111 -4.88 11.70 2.80
CA TRP A 111 -5.27 10.30 2.96
C TRP A 111 -4.28 9.33 2.28
N MET A 112 -3.77 9.67 1.10
CA MET A 112 -2.75 8.87 0.40
C MET A 112 -1.41 8.86 1.16
N LEU A 113 -1.00 10.01 1.71
CA LEU A 113 0.18 10.09 2.58
C LEU A 113 0.00 9.25 3.84
N ALA A 114 -1.15 9.36 4.50
CA ALA A 114 -1.49 8.54 5.65
C ALA A 114 -1.44 7.05 5.28
N TYR A 115 -2.03 6.66 4.15
CA TYR A 115 -2.01 5.28 3.65
C TYR A 115 -0.58 4.72 3.50
N SER A 116 0.33 5.50 2.89
CA SER A 116 1.75 5.14 2.79
C SER A 116 2.43 5.02 4.15
N LEU A 117 2.16 5.97 5.06
CA LEU A 117 2.78 5.99 6.39
C LEU A 117 2.31 4.82 7.24
N PHE A 118 1.01 4.50 7.24
CA PHE A 118 0.45 3.41 8.02
C PHE A 118 1.05 2.06 7.61
N PHE A 119 1.14 1.77 6.31
CA PHE A 119 1.80 0.54 5.83
C PHE A 119 3.30 0.50 6.11
N ALA A 120 4.00 1.64 6.03
CA ALA A 120 5.41 1.71 6.42
C ALA A 120 5.58 1.41 7.92
N LEU A 121 4.82 2.10 8.77
CA LEU A 121 4.85 1.96 10.24
C LEU A 121 4.31 0.61 10.74
N TYR A 122 3.51 -0.07 9.94
CA TYR A 122 3.08 -1.44 10.21
C TYR A 122 4.28 -2.38 10.36
N SER A 123 5.33 -2.18 9.56
CA SER A 123 6.53 -3.02 9.56
C SER A 123 7.76 -2.37 10.21
N MET A 124 7.88 -1.03 10.17
CA MET A 124 9.07 -0.30 10.65
C MET A 124 9.12 -0.13 12.18
N PRO A 125 10.25 -0.43 12.85
CA PRO A 125 10.53 0.00 14.22
C PRO A 125 10.61 1.54 14.35
N PRO A 126 10.32 2.12 15.53
CA PRO A 126 9.92 1.47 16.79
C PRO A 126 8.40 1.18 16.87
N VAL A 127 7.62 1.62 15.88
CA VAL A 127 6.16 1.46 15.89
C VAL A 127 5.78 0.01 15.64
N ARG A 128 6.13 -0.54 14.47
CA ARG A 128 5.92 -1.93 14.04
C ARG A 128 4.58 -2.48 14.52
N PHE A 129 3.47 -1.93 14.01
CA PHE A 129 2.12 -2.26 14.50
C PHE A 129 1.83 -3.77 14.52
N LYS A 130 2.34 -4.52 13.54
CA LYS A 130 2.21 -6.00 13.48
C LYS A 130 2.75 -6.76 14.69
N ALA A 131 3.69 -6.16 15.43
CA ALA A 131 4.27 -6.76 16.63
C ALA A 131 3.48 -6.41 17.92
N ARG A 132 2.44 -5.56 17.83
CA ARG A 132 1.67 -5.07 18.97
C ARG A 132 0.27 -5.68 18.97
N LYS A 133 -0.12 -6.26 20.10
CA LYS A 133 -1.46 -6.85 20.31
C LYS A 133 -2.56 -5.83 19.97
N TYR A 134 -3.59 -6.28 19.25
CA TYR A 134 -4.72 -5.48 18.72
C TYR A 134 -4.38 -4.49 17.59
N LEU A 135 -3.13 -4.06 17.43
CA LEU A 135 -2.73 -3.14 16.36
C LEU A 135 -2.34 -3.86 15.07
N ASP A 136 -2.16 -5.18 15.11
CA ASP A 136 -1.91 -6.03 13.93
C ASP A 136 -3.06 -5.96 12.91
N ALA A 137 -4.29 -5.85 13.40
CA ALA A 137 -5.49 -5.74 12.59
C ALA A 137 -5.57 -4.45 11.76
N LEU A 138 -4.82 -3.40 12.13
CA LEU A 138 -4.85 -2.11 11.43
C LEU A 138 -4.41 -2.23 9.96
N SER A 139 -3.55 -3.18 9.61
CA SER A 139 -3.16 -3.37 8.20
C SER A 139 -4.34 -3.73 7.30
N ASN A 140 -5.32 -4.47 7.81
CA ASN A 140 -6.54 -4.80 7.08
C ASN A 140 -7.48 -3.58 7.01
N THR A 141 -7.50 -2.76 8.05
CA THR A 141 -8.21 -1.47 8.10
C THR A 141 -7.66 -0.50 7.06
N ASP A 142 -6.35 -0.48 6.84
CA ASP A 142 -5.70 0.43 5.90
C ASP A 142 -6.21 0.21 4.46
N TYR A 143 -6.56 -1.02 4.07
CA TYR A 143 -7.14 -1.29 2.75
C TYR A 143 -8.50 -0.59 2.50
N ALA A 144 -9.12 0.02 3.51
CA ALA A 144 -10.29 0.87 3.32
C ALA A 144 -9.95 2.30 2.88
N PHE A 145 -8.69 2.76 2.99
CA PHE A 145 -8.29 4.13 2.65
C PHE A 145 -8.61 4.53 1.20
N PRO A 146 -8.51 3.65 0.18
CA PRO A 146 -8.94 3.98 -1.18
C PRO A 146 -10.39 4.44 -1.27
N LEU A 147 -11.29 3.92 -0.43
CA LEU A 147 -12.69 4.37 -0.38
C LEU A 147 -12.83 5.83 0.11
N ALA A 148 -11.80 6.39 0.75
CA ALA A 148 -11.73 7.80 1.11
C ALA A 148 -11.02 8.63 0.03
N PHE A 149 -9.78 8.29 -0.35
CA PHE A 149 -9.01 9.18 -1.21
C PHE A 149 -9.42 9.15 -2.69
N VAL A 150 -9.98 8.05 -3.22
CA VAL A 150 -10.37 7.99 -4.64
C VAL A 150 -11.58 8.91 -4.92
N PRO A 151 -12.69 8.87 -4.15
CA PRO A 151 -13.78 9.82 -4.36
C PRO A 151 -13.33 11.26 -4.18
N LEU A 152 -12.50 11.55 -3.17
CA LEU A 152 -11.95 12.89 -2.94
C LEU A 152 -11.09 13.35 -4.13
N ALA A 153 -10.26 12.47 -4.70
CA ALA A 153 -9.48 12.77 -5.89
C ALA A 153 -10.35 13.02 -7.14
N MET A 154 -11.53 12.42 -7.19
CA MET A 154 -12.55 12.65 -8.23
C MET A 154 -13.44 13.86 -7.95
N GLY A 155 -13.26 14.57 -6.84
CA GLY A 155 -14.07 15.73 -6.46
C GLY A 155 -15.45 15.38 -5.87
N VAL A 156 -15.65 14.14 -5.45
CA VAL A 156 -16.90 13.63 -4.86
C VAL A 156 -16.69 13.31 -3.38
N GLN A 157 -17.74 13.45 -2.58
CA GLN A 157 -17.68 13.07 -1.16
C GLN A 157 -17.61 11.55 -1.00
N PRO A 158 -16.69 11.02 -0.18
CA PRO A 158 -16.67 9.60 0.16
C PRO A 158 -17.98 9.16 0.81
N VAL A 159 -18.38 7.92 0.55
CA VAL A 159 -19.42 7.25 1.34
C VAL A 159 -18.79 6.84 2.66
N TRP A 160 -18.71 7.76 3.63
CA TRP A 160 -17.98 7.56 4.88
C TRP A 160 -18.44 6.33 5.67
N TRP A 161 -19.73 5.98 5.60
CA TRP A 161 -20.24 4.75 6.21
C TRP A 161 -19.66 3.47 5.58
N ALA A 162 -19.36 3.48 4.28
CA ALA A 162 -18.68 2.37 3.62
C ALA A 162 -17.19 2.31 4.04
N VAL A 163 -16.52 3.46 4.16
CA VAL A 163 -15.14 3.55 4.66
C VAL A 163 -15.05 2.96 6.07
N ILE A 164 -15.86 3.48 7.00
CA ILE A 164 -15.89 3.04 8.41
C ILE A 164 -16.34 1.58 8.51
N GLY A 165 -17.36 1.18 7.75
CA GLY A 165 -17.87 -0.19 7.75
C GLY A 165 -16.80 -1.19 7.33
N LEU A 166 -16.06 -0.91 6.26
CA LEU A 166 -14.95 -1.76 5.82
C LEU A 166 -13.80 -1.77 6.85
N MET A 167 -13.47 -0.62 7.42
CA MET A 167 -12.47 -0.51 8.50
C MET A 167 -12.82 -1.39 9.70
N CYS A 168 -14.07 -1.38 10.15
CA CYS A 168 -14.54 -2.16 11.30
C CYS A 168 -14.67 -3.66 11.00
N TRP A 169 -15.05 -4.03 9.77
CA TRP A 169 -15.15 -5.44 9.35
C TRP A 169 -13.78 -6.13 9.27
N SER A 170 -12.74 -5.35 8.98
CA SER A 170 -11.38 -5.83 8.76
C SER A 170 -10.57 -6.12 10.04
N VAL A 171 -11.13 -5.87 11.23
CA VAL A 171 -10.48 -6.06 12.54
C VAL A 171 -10.94 -7.33 13.23
#